data_AF-A0A8B6CD58-F1
#
_entry.id   AF-A0A8B6CD58-F1
#
_cell.length_a   1.000
_cell.length_b   1.000
_cell.length_c   1.000
_cell.angle_alpha   90.00
_cell.angle_beta   90.00
_cell.angle_gamma   90.00
#
_symmetry.space_group_name_H-M   'P 1'
#
loop_
_entity.id
_entity.type
_entity.pdbx_description
1 polymer ?
#
loop_
_entity_poly.entity_id
_entity_poly.type
_entity_poly.pdbx_seq_one_letter_code
_entity_poly.pdbx_strand_id
1 'polypeptide(L)'
;MEAPENCNGKKGQLQGEALKIGAIKSGTFLLPTKDEYKNLQDNVISKMIEDDIKTAVLGDPVVMNFGNKLYEQMGHIAHRQVYISQKMRELGKLSIKVTENNMLQLLIASFVVTGIYLSSVSLFYFETKEFKMPSLALKIGHSMKKCAQDMYFESQVKGNNEEANVADNFFKMYKIVWMVEISSKALATLEKMKYNKTQLLPLVEDVVTLSNYLKLISEKIKKSGICNQEQYVELSKMCLAEIILFNRRRS
;
A
#
# COMPACT_ATOMS: atom_id res chain seq x y z
N MET A 1 -32.88 38.19 51.68
CA MET A 1 -31.60 38.13 52.39
C MET A 1 -31.18 36.68 52.43
N GLU A 2 -29.97 36.44 51.93
CA GLU A 2 -29.07 35.31 52.21
C GLU A 2 -29.42 33.91 51.66
N ALA A 3 -28.72 33.60 50.57
CA ALA A 3 -28.14 32.29 50.23
C ALA A 3 -26.97 31.95 51.24
N PRO A 4 -26.11 30.91 51.10
CA PRO A 4 -25.96 29.93 50.01
C PRO A 4 -25.50 28.50 50.45
N GLU A 5 -25.22 27.66 49.43
CA GLU A 5 -24.12 26.67 49.33
C GLU A 5 -24.03 25.49 50.31
N ASN A 6 -23.99 24.25 49.78
CA ASN A 6 -22.72 23.68 49.30
C ASN A 6 -22.90 22.33 48.57
N CYS A 7 -22.17 22.20 47.48
CA CYS A 7 -21.95 21.00 46.67
C CYS A 7 -20.99 20.01 47.37
N ASN A 8 -21.13 18.71 47.06
CA ASN A 8 -20.09 17.68 46.86
C ASN A 8 -20.65 16.30 47.25
N GLY A 9 -20.53 15.22 46.49
CA GLY A 9 -19.90 14.99 45.20
C GLY A 9 -20.26 13.58 44.72
N LYS A 10 -20.72 13.45 43.47
CA LYS A 10 -20.87 12.15 42.81
C LYS A 10 -19.56 11.85 42.06
N LYS A 11 -18.78 10.87 42.56
CA LYS A 11 -17.77 10.20 41.73
C LYS A 11 -18.50 9.24 40.79
N GLY A 12 -18.84 9.74 39.60
CA GLY A 12 -19.24 8.89 38.48
C GLY A 12 -18.02 8.16 37.93
N GLN A 13 -18.00 6.84 38.05
CA GLN A 13 -17.13 5.98 37.25
C GLN A 13 -17.69 5.92 35.83
N LEU A 14 -17.06 6.63 34.90
CA LEU A 14 -17.28 6.46 33.46
C LEU A 14 -16.52 5.19 33.02
N GLN A 15 -17.22 4.06 32.96
CA GLN A 15 -16.82 2.95 32.07
C GLN A 15 -17.52 3.18 30.73
N GLY A 16 -16.85 3.94 29.87
CA GLY A 16 -17.11 3.93 28.43
C GLY A 16 -16.25 2.86 27.77
N GLU A 17 -16.64 2.51 26.53
CA GLU A 17 -15.87 1.75 25.54
C GLU A 17 -16.09 0.23 25.49
N ALA A 18 -16.99 -0.19 24.58
CA ALA A 18 -16.73 -1.26 23.60
C ALA A 18 -17.97 -1.55 22.71
N LEU A 19 -18.66 -0.54 22.16
CA LEU A 19 -19.73 -0.78 21.18
C LEU A 19 -19.64 0.27 20.08
N LYS A 20 -19.70 -0.18 18.81
CA LYS A 20 -19.87 0.58 17.54
C LYS A 20 -18.68 0.67 16.58
N ILE A 21 -18.01 -0.46 16.29
CA ILE A 21 -17.21 -0.57 15.04
C ILE A 21 -17.92 -1.48 14.00
N GLY A 22 -18.77 -2.41 14.44
CA GLY A 22 -19.49 -3.33 13.53
C GLY A 22 -20.64 -2.70 12.75
N ALA A 23 -21.43 -1.82 13.37
CA ALA A 23 -22.67 -1.29 12.78
C ALA A 23 -22.43 -0.33 11.60
N ILE A 24 -21.30 0.39 11.58
CA ILE A 24 -20.98 1.37 10.53
C ILE A 24 -20.66 0.66 9.21
N LYS A 25 -20.00 -0.52 9.27
CA LYS A 25 -19.68 -1.33 8.08
C LYS A 25 -20.94 -1.86 7.38
N SER A 26 -21.99 -2.16 8.12
CA SER A 26 -23.26 -2.64 7.57
C SER A 26 -24.05 -1.52 6.87
N GLY A 27 -23.90 -0.26 7.31
CA GLY A 27 -24.58 0.88 6.69
C GLY A 27 -24.06 1.23 5.30
N THR A 28 -22.79 0.92 5.00
CA THR A 28 -22.18 1.19 3.68
C THR A 28 -22.73 0.31 2.55
N PHE A 29 -23.34 -0.84 2.88
CA PHE A 29 -24.01 -1.73 1.92
C PHE A 29 -25.33 -1.15 1.36
N LEU A 30 -25.83 -0.05 1.94
CA LEU A 30 -27.12 0.55 1.56
C LEU A 30 -26.99 1.63 0.47
N LEU A 31 -25.77 1.99 0.08
CA LEU A 31 -25.58 2.89 -1.05
C LEU A 31 -25.84 2.12 -2.34
N PRO A 32 -26.70 2.62 -3.26
CA PRO A 32 -26.93 1.97 -4.53
C PRO A 32 -25.64 1.96 -5.35
N THR A 33 -25.03 0.80 -5.45
CA THR A 33 -23.87 0.53 -6.30
C THR A 33 -24.38 -0.06 -7.60
N LYS A 34 -23.81 0.34 -8.75
CA LYS A 34 -24.05 -0.40 -10.00
C LYS A 34 -23.75 -1.88 -9.76
N ASP A 35 -24.63 -2.77 -10.21
CA ASP A 35 -24.49 -4.22 -10.00
C ASP A 35 -23.10 -4.74 -10.45
N GLU A 36 -22.52 -4.11 -11.46
CA GLU A 36 -21.18 -4.37 -11.99
C GLU A 36 -20.08 -4.32 -10.92
N TYR A 37 -20.19 -3.44 -9.92
CA TYR A 37 -19.14 -3.23 -8.90
C TYR A 37 -19.38 -3.97 -7.59
N LYS A 38 -20.47 -4.75 -7.47
CA LYS A 38 -20.89 -5.37 -6.20
C LYS A 38 -19.79 -6.22 -5.57
N ASN A 39 -19.15 -7.10 -6.36
CA ASN A 39 -18.10 -7.98 -5.85
C ASN A 39 -16.85 -7.21 -5.39
N LEU A 40 -16.49 -6.15 -6.13
CA LEU A 40 -15.38 -5.25 -5.76
C LEU A 40 -15.72 -4.49 -4.46
N GLN A 41 -16.95 -4.00 -4.35
CA GLN A 41 -17.45 -3.27 -3.19
C GLN A 41 -17.32 -4.12 -1.92
N ASP A 42 -17.88 -5.33 -1.98
CA ASP A 42 -18.02 -6.21 -0.83
C ASP A 42 -16.68 -6.77 -0.35
N ASN A 43 -15.78 -7.07 -1.29
CA ASN A 43 -14.54 -7.78 -0.97
C ASN A 43 -13.32 -6.88 -0.81
N VAL A 44 -13.30 -5.71 -1.46
CA VAL A 44 -12.14 -4.81 -1.50
C VAL A 44 -12.44 -3.47 -0.86
N ILE A 45 -13.48 -2.75 -1.34
CA ILE A 45 -13.75 -1.37 -0.92
C ILE A 45 -14.28 -1.31 0.52
N SER A 46 -15.14 -2.25 0.92
CA SER A 46 -15.66 -2.34 2.29
C SER A 46 -14.56 -2.56 3.36
N LYS A 47 -13.43 -3.13 2.93
CA LYS A 47 -12.25 -3.40 3.78
C LYS A 47 -11.19 -2.32 3.68
N MET A 48 -11.36 -1.31 2.82
CA MET A 48 -10.48 -0.15 2.77
C MET A 48 -10.58 0.67 4.06
N ILE A 49 -9.49 1.39 4.37
CA ILE A 49 -9.50 2.39 5.43
C ILE A 49 -10.48 3.50 5.04
N GLU A 50 -11.32 3.93 5.98
CA GLU A 50 -12.19 5.09 5.82
C GLU A 50 -11.35 6.38 5.92
N ASP A 51 -10.90 6.89 4.78
CA ASP A 51 -10.20 8.16 4.68
C ASP A 51 -10.51 8.87 3.36
N ASP A 52 -10.01 10.09 3.20
CA ASP A 52 -10.23 10.92 2.00
C ASP A 52 -9.83 10.19 0.71
N ILE A 53 -8.86 9.27 0.79
CA ILE A 53 -8.43 8.45 -0.36
C ILE A 53 -9.55 7.51 -0.80
N LYS A 54 -10.25 6.88 0.14
CA LYS A 54 -11.40 6.04 -0.21
C LYS A 54 -12.52 6.86 -0.86
N THR A 55 -12.78 8.07 -0.35
CA THR A 55 -13.75 9.00 -0.94
C THR A 55 -13.34 9.39 -2.36
N ALA A 56 -12.07 9.72 -2.58
CA ALA A 56 -11.54 10.03 -3.91
C ALA A 56 -11.62 8.84 -4.87
N VAL A 57 -11.37 7.62 -4.39
CA VAL A 57 -11.53 6.39 -5.19
C VAL A 57 -12.99 6.20 -5.62
N LEU A 58 -13.95 6.35 -4.69
CA LEU A 58 -15.38 6.19 -4.97
C LEU A 58 -15.93 7.28 -5.90
N GLY A 59 -15.39 8.50 -5.81
CA GLY A 59 -15.76 9.62 -6.67
C GLY A 59 -15.19 9.56 -8.08
N ASP A 60 -14.27 8.64 -8.36
CA ASP A 60 -13.53 8.56 -9.61
C ASP A 60 -13.95 7.32 -10.44
N PRO A 61 -14.74 7.51 -11.53
CA PRO A 61 -15.21 6.40 -12.35
C PRO A 61 -14.10 5.58 -13.00
N VAL A 62 -12.96 6.21 -13.33
CA VAL A 62 -11.83 5.53 -13.98
C VAL A 62 -11.14 4.60 -12.97
N VAL A 63 -10.93 5.07 -11.74
CA VAL A 63 -10.31 4.26 -10.68
C VAL A 63 -11.22 3.11 -10.27
N MET A 64 -12.53 3.34 -10.18
CA MET A 64 -13.52 2.30 -9.89
C MET A 64 -13.50 1.19 -10.96
N ASN A 65 -13.52 1.58 -12.23
CA ASN A 65 -13.47 0.64 -13.34
C ASN A 65 -12.12 -0.12 -13.40
N PHE A 66 -11.00 0.57 -13.20
CA PHE A 66 -9.68 -0.05 -13.08
C PHE A 66 -9.64 -1.10 -11.95
N GLY A 67 -10.21 -0.76 -10.79
CA GLY A 67 -10.36 -1.69 -9.68
C GLY A 67 -11.19 -2.91 -10.03
N ASN A 68 -12.31 -2.69 -10.73
CA ASN A 68 -13.22 -3.76 -11.14
C ASN A 68 -12.55 -4.75 -12.10
N LYS A 69 -11.88 -4.24 -13.15
CA LYS A 69 -11.12 -5.07 -14.09
C LYS A 69 -10.01 -5.87 -13.42
N LEU A 70 -9.31 -5.27 -12.44
CA LEU A 70 -8.34 -6.01 -11.64
C LEU A 70 -9.00 -7.11 -10.80
N TYR A 71 -10.17 -6.83 -10.23
CA TYR A 71 -10.92 -7.81 -9.45
C TYR A 71 -11.42 -8.96 -10.31
N GLU A 72 -11.93 -8.70 -11.51
CA GLU A 72 -12.31 -9.75 -12.46
C GLU A 72 -11.11 -10.65 -12.83
N GLN A 73 -9.92 -10.06 -12.98
CA GLN A 73 -8.70 -10.80 -13.30
C GLN A 73 -8.16 -11.66 -12.15
N MET A 74 -8.22 -11.17 -10.90
CA MET A 74 -7.48 -11.80 -9.79
C MET A 74 -8.12 -11.69 -8.40
N GLY A 75 -9.31 -11.13 -8.31
CA GLY A 75 -10.03 -10.83 -7.06
C GLY A 75 -10.60 -12.05 -6.33
N HIS A 76 -10.71 -13.20 -7.02
CA HIS A 76 -11.08 -14.48 -6.43
C HIS A 76 -10.04 -14.99 -5.41
N ILE A 77 -8.81 -14.47 -5.46
CA ILE A 77 -7.73 -14.84 -4.53
C ILE A 77 -7.67 -13.84 -3.39
N ALA A 78 -7.92 -14.29 -2.15
CA ALA A 78 -8.06 -13.41 -0.98
C ALA A 78 -6.85 -12.49 -0.75
N HIS A 79 -5.61 -12.99 -0.84
CA HIS A 79 -4.42 -12.14 -0.65
C HIS A 79 -4.25 -11.08 -1.74
N ARG A 80 -4.82 -11.28 -2.93
CA ARG A 80 -4.76 -10.32 -4.04
C ARG A 80 -5.78 -9.19 -3.89
N GLN A 81 -6.82 -9.37 -3.09
CA GLN A 81 -7.76 -8.29 -2.75
C GLN A 81 -7.04 -7.12 -2.07
N VAL A 82 -6.06 -7.41 -1.21
CA VAL A 82 -5.20 -6.39 -0.57
C VAL A 82 -4.37 -5.65 -1.61
N TYR A 83 -3.82 -6.37 -2.59
CA TYR A 83 -3.08 -5.77 -3.71
C TYR A 83 -3.96 -4.83 -4.54
N ILE A 84 -5.19 -5.26 -4.88
CA ILE A 84 -6.15 -4.44 -5.64
C ILE A 84 -6.47 -3.17 -4.84
N SER A 85 -6.77 -3.33 -3.54
CA SER A 85 -7.02 -2.20 -2.65
C SER A 85 -5.85 -1.20 -2.67
N GLN A 86 -4.63 -1.70 -2.54
CA GLN A 86 -3.44 -0.86 -2.59
C GLN A 86 -3.30 -0.12 -3.91
N LYS A 87 -3.57 -0.77 -5.05
CA LYS A 87 -3.50 -0.14 -6.38
C LYS A 87 -4.54 0.96 -6.57
N MET A 88 -5.78 0.72 -6.16
CA MET A 88 -6.81 1.75 -6.19
C MET A 88 -6.45 2.94 -5.29
N ARG A 89 -5.92 2.69 -4.09
CA ARG A 89 -5.51 3.75 -3.17
C ARG A 89 -4.26 4.50 -3.63
N GLU A 90 -3.33 3.87 -4.34
CA GLU A 90 -2.20 4.54 -5.00
C GLU A 90 -2.70 5.56 -6.04
N LEU A 91 -3.73 5.23 -6.82
CA LEU A 91 -4.38 6.15 -7.76
C LEU A 91 -5.21 7.22 -7.04
N GLY A 92 -5.99 6.87 -6.02
CA GLY A 92 -6.77 7.84 -5.25
C GLY A 92 -5.90 8.91 -4.58
N LYS A 93 -4.69 8.55 -4.11
CA LYS A 93 -3.69 9.52 -3.62
C LYS A 93 -3.26 10.52 -4.68
N LEU A 94 -3.19 10.09 -5.95
CA LEU A 94 -2.92 10.98 -7.07
C LEU A 94 -4.12 11.86 -7.34
N SER A 95 -5.34 11.30 -7.39
CA SER A 95 -6.57 12.05 -7.61
C SER A 95 -6.77 13.18 -6.60
N ILE A 96 -6.45 12.97 -5.31
CA ILE A 96 -6.54 14.02 -4.27
C ILE A 96 -5.61 15.20 -4.54
N LYS A 97 -4.39 14.93 -5.03
CA LYS A 97 -3.42 16.02 -5.28
C LYS A 97 -3.76 16.84 -6.51
N VAL A 98 -4.61 16.32 -7.39
CA VAL A 98 -5.19 17.08 -8.49
C VAL A 98 -6.42 17.77 -7.93
N THR A 99 -6.34 19.08 -7.77
CA THR A 99 -7.36 19.92 -7.13
C THR A 99 -8.72 19.93 -7.85
N GLU A 100 -8.89 19.15 -8.91
CA GLU A 100 -10.16 18.86 -9.57
C GLU A 100 -10.28 17.34 -9.72
N ASN A 101 -11.22 16.75 -8.97
CA ASN A 101 -11.33 15.33 -8.65
C ASN A 101 -11.63 14.42 -9.86
N ASN A 102 -10.68 14.17 -10.77
CA ASN A 102 -10.84 13.07 -11.70
C ASN A 102 -9.55 12.56 -12.36
N MET A 103 -9.31 11.25 -12.32
CA MET A 103 -8.27 10.58 -13.10
C MET A 103 -8.41 10.82 -14.60
N LEU A 104 -9.64 11.02 -15.13
CA LEU A 104 -9.71 11.39 -16.54
C LEU A 104 -9.30 12.84 -16.85
N GLN A 105 -9.35 13.76 -15.89
CA GLN A 105 -8.66 15.05 -16.06
C GLN A 105 -7.13 14.88 -16.08
N LEU A 106 -6.54 13.96 -15.30
CA LEU A 106 -5.10 13.64 -15.43
C LEU A 106 -4.73 13.08 -16.80
N LEU A 107 -5.62 12.27 -17.38
CA LEU A 107 -5.42 11.64 -18.69
C LEU A 107 -5.57 12.66 -19.84
N ILE A 108 -6.46 13.64 -19.65
CA ILE A 108 -6.66 14.77 -20.58
C ILE A 108 -5.58 15.84 -20.43
N ALA A 109 -5.06 16.05 -19.21
CA ALA A 109 -4.08 17.07 -18.92
C ALA A 109 -2.76 16.84 -19.66
N SER A 110 -2.04 17.94 -19.92
CA SER A 110 -0.73 17.86 -20.54
C SER A 110 0.24 17.05 -19.67
N PHE A 111 1.18 16.34 -20.30
CA PHE A 111 2.18 15.53 -19.59
C PHE A 111 2.93 16.31 -18.50
N VAL A 112 3.17 17.61 -18.72
CA VAL A 112 3.83 18.50 -17.75
C VAL A 112 3.01 18.62 -16.47
N VAL A 113 1.70 18.81 -16.60
CA VAL A 113 0.76 18.91 -15.47
C VAL A 113 0.68 17.58 -14.73
N THR A 114 0.54 16.47 -15.45
CA THR A 114 0.53 15.11 -14.88
C THR A 114 1.85 14.77 -14.17
N GLY A 115 2.98 15.21 -14.72
CA GLY A 115 4.31 15.07 -14.13
C GLY A 115 4.49 15.89 -12.85
N ILE A 116 3.94 17.11 -12.78
CA ILE A 116 3.96 17.95 -11.56
C ILE A 116 3.14 17.28 -10.44
N TYR A 117 1.95 16.78 -10.75
CA TYR A 117 1.13 16.09 -9.75
C TYR A 117 1.77 14.80 -9.27
N LEU A 118 2.33 13.98 -10.18
CA LEU A 118 3.10 12.81 -9.76
C LEU A 118 4.30 13.19 -8.91
N SER A 119 5.05 14.23 -9.30
CA SER A 119 6.18 14.75 -8.56
C SER A 119 5.77 15.15 -7.14
N SER A 120 4.60 15.75 -6.98
CA SER A 120 4.05 16.06 -5.65
C SER A 120 3.70 14.79 -4.86
N VAL A 121 3.10 13.75 -5.46
CA VAL A 121 2.73 12.50 -4.77
C VAL A 121 3.94 11.66 -4.38
N SER A 122 4.88 11.52 -5.31
CA SER A 122 6.10 10.72 -5.16
C SER A 122 7.25 11.47 -4.48
N LEU A 123 7.01 12.75 -4.14
CA LEU A 123 7.95 13.66 -3.49
C LEU A 123 9.27 13.74 -4.28
N PHE A 124 9.15 14.19 -5.53
CA PHE A 124 10.27 14.50 -6.40
C PHE A 124 10.91 15.82 -5.99
N TYR A 125 12.23 15.82 -5.80
CA TYR A 125 13.01 17.01 -5.48
C TYR A 125 13.59 17.58 -6.76
N PHE A 126 13.15 18.78 -7.16
CA PHE A 126 13.62 19.44 -8.38
C PHE A 126 15.12 19.78 -8.35
N GLU A 127 15.68 20.06 -7.17
CA GLU A 127 17.10 20.40 -6.98
C GLU A 127 18.02 19.21 -7.28
N THR A 128 17.70 18.04 -6.75
CA THR A 128 18.51 16.83 -6.91
C THR A 128 18.08 15.97 -8.10
N LYS A 129 16.91 16.26 -8.69
CA LYS A 129 16.23 15.43 -9.71
C LYS A 129 16.00 13.99 -9.25
N GLU A 130 15.81 13.77 -7.94
CA GLU A 130 15.61 12.46 -7.33
C GLU A 130 14.21 12.33 -6.71
N PHE A 131 13.70 11.10 -6.69
CA PHE A 131 12.44 10.78 -6.02
C PHE A 131 12.70 10.32 -4.58
N LYS A 132 11.95 10.83 -3.60
CA LYS A 132 11.95 10.24 -2.25
C LYS A 132 11.32 8.85 -2.24
N MET A 133 10.26 8.67 -3.04
CA MET A 133 9.52 7.40 -3.14
C MET A 133 9.50 6.91 -4.59
N PRO A 134 10.65 6.51 -5.17
CA PRO A 134 10.76 6.16 -6.59
C PRO A 134 9.87 4.97 -6.99
N SER A 135 9.74 3.96 -6.10
CA SER A 135 8.84 2.83 -6.35
C SER A 135 7.38 3.25 -6.48
N LEU A 136 6.95 4.28 -5.75
CA LEU A 136 5.57 4.78 -5.84
C LEU A 136 5.33 5.47 -7.19
N ALA A 137 6.30 6.27 -7.67
CA ALA A 137 6.24 6.90 -8.99
C ALA A 137 6.06 5.85 -10.11
N LEU A 138 6.86 4.78 -10.09
CA LEU A 138 6.76 3.67 -11.05
C LEU A 138 5.41 2.97 -10.97
N LYS A 139 4.95 2.64 -9.76
CA LYS A 139 3.68 1.94 -9.53
C LYS A 139 2.47 2.74 -10.01
N ILE A 140 2.45 4.05 -9.73
CA ILE A 140 1.39 4.95 -10.20
C ILE A 140 1.42 5.02 -11.72
N GLY A 141 2.60 5.27 -12.32
CA GLY A 141 2.74 5.33 -13.78
C GLY A 141 2.22 4.08 -14.50
N HIS A 142 2.57 2.89 -14.02
CA HIS A 142 2.05 1.64 -14.59
C HIS A 142 0.52 1.52 -14.45
N SER A 143 -0.03 1.96 -13.32
CA SER A 143 -1.48 1.92 -13.08
C SER A 143 -2.20 2.92 -14.00
N MET A 144 -1.66 4.13 -14.18
CA MET A 144 -2.18 5.12 -15.12
C MET A 144 -2.16 4.64 -16.57
N LYS A 145 -1.06 4.01 -16.99
CA LYS A 145 -0.97 3.40 -18.33
C LYS A 145 -2.10 2.39 -18.55
N LYS A 146 -2.38 1.55 -17.54
CA LYS A 146 -3.46 0.56 -17.62
C LYS A 146 -4.83 1.24 -17.68
N CYS A 147 -5.09 2.26 -16.86
CA CYS A 147 -6.32 3.06 -16.95
C CYS A 147 -6.53 3.66 -18.35
N ALA A 148 -5.47 4.18 -18.98
CA ALA A 148 -5.55 4.72 -20.34
C ALA A 148 -5.89 3.63 -21.37
N GLN A 149 -5.28 2.44 -21.26
CA GLN A 149 -5.59 1.31 -22.14
C GLN A 149 -7.04 0.83 -21.97
N ASP A 150 -7.51 0.80 -20.71
CA ASP A 150 -8.87 0.42 -20.36
C ASP A 150 -9.90 1.41 -20.92
N MET A 151 -9.62 2.71 -20.77
CA MET A 151 -10.42 3.79 -21.36
C MET A 151 -10.45 3.67 -22.89
N TYR A 152 -9.30 3.51 -23.53
CA TYR A 152 -9.22 3.36 -24.99
C TYR A 152 -10.13 2.23 -25.49
N PHE A 153 -10.05 1.05 -24.88
CA PHE A 153 -10.87 -0.09 -25.26
C PHE A 153 -12.37 0.20 -25.10
N GLU A 154 -12.78 0.79 -23.97
CA GLU A 154 -14.19 1.11 -23.73
C GLU A 154 -14.74 2.16 -24.67
N SER A 155 -13.96 3.20 -24.96
CA SER A 155 -14.36 4.25 -25.88
C SER A 155 -14.50 3.71 -27.31
N GLN A 156 -13.65 2.76 -27.72
CA GLN A 156 -13.79 2.03 -28.99
C GLN A 156 -15.09 1.21 -29.02
N VAL A 157 -15.40 0.46 -27.96
CA VAL A 157 -16.64 -0.35 -27.86
C VAL A 157 -17.89 0.54 -27.91
N LYS A 158 -17.84 1.71 -27.27
CA LYS A 158 -18.96 2.69 -27.23
C LYS A 158 -19.05 3.57 -28.49
N GLY A 159 -18.06 3.52 -29.39
CA GLY A 159 -17.97 4.42 -30.54
C GLY A 159 -17.64 5.88 -30.19
N ASN A 160 -17.10 6.15 -29.00
CA ASN A 160 -16.71 7.50 -28.58
C ASN A 160 -15.27 7.81 -29.03
N ASN A 161 -15.14 8.42 -30.20
CA ASN A 161 -13.84 8.74 -30.79
C ASN A 161 -13.04 9.80 -30.01
N GLU A 162 -13.70 10.68 -29.25
CA GLU A 162 -13.01 11.74 -28.49
C GLU A 162 -12.22 11.15 -27.31
N GLU A 163 -12.87 10.34 -26.48
CA GLU A 163 -12.21 9.66 -25.36
C GLU A 163 -11.13 8.69 -25.84
N ALA A 164 -11.36 8.00 -26.96
CA ALA A 164 -10.36 7.12 -27.56
C ALA A 164 -9.10 7.89 -27.98
N ASN A 165 -9.25 9.07 -28.58
CA ASN A 165 -8.13 9.93 -28.95
C ASN A 165 -7.37 10.46 -27.73
N VAL A 166 -8.09 10.85 -26.67
CA VAL A 166 -7.46 11.26 -25.39
C VAL A 166 -6.59 10.14 -24.83
N ALA A 167 -7.14 8.92 -24.73
CA ALA A 167 -6.44 7.77 -24.19
C ALA A 167 -5.21 7.37 -25.04
N ASP A 168 -5.32 7.41 -26.37
CA ASP A 168 -4.21 7.13 -27.28
C ASP A 168 -3.10 8.18 -27.19
N ASN A 169 -3.47 9.47 -27.10
CA ASN A 169 -2.52 10.56 -26.91
C ASN A 169 -1.77 10.42 -25.58
N PHE A 170 -2.47 10.10 -24.48
CA PHE A 170 -1.83 9.82 -23.20
C PHE A 170 -0.85 8.65 -23.33
N PHE A 171 -1.24 7.57 -24.01
CA PHE A 171 -0.39 6.39 -24.17
C PHE A 171 0.89 6.67 -24.98
N LYS A 172 0.78 7.49 -26.05
CA LYS A 172 1.93 7.97 -26.82
C LYS A 172 2.87 8.82 -25.96
N MET A 173 2.32 9.78 -25.21
CA MET A 173 3.09 10.62 -24.29
C MET A 173 3.74 9.80 -23.18
N TYR A 174 3.06 8.77 -22.68
CA TYR A 174 3.61 7.84 -21.70
C TYR A 174 4.86 7.13 -22.23
N LYS A 175 4.80 6.59 -23.46
CA LYS A 175 5.93 5.87 -24.06
C LYS A 175 7.15 6.77 -24.28
N ILE A 176 6.93 8.02 -24.71
CA ILE A 176 8.03 8.93 -25.06
C ILE A 176 8.58 9.59 -23.81
N VAL A 177 7.72 10.25 -23.03
CA VAL A 177 8.16 11.17 -21.98
C VAL A 177 8.15 10.50 -20.61
N TRP A 178 7.15 9.68 -20.28
CA TRP A 178 7.08 9.05 -18.95
C TRP A 178 8.18 8.02 -18.73
N MET A 179 8.51 7.25 -19.75
CA MET A 179 9.57 6.25 -19.68
C MET A 179 10.94 6.92 -19.42
N VAL A 180 11.20 8.04 -20.08
CA VAL A 180 12.47 8.78 -19.98
C VAL A 180 12.51 9.64 -18.72
N GLU A 181 11.54 10.52 -18.51
CA GLU A 181 11.62 11.55 -17.46
C GLU A 181 11.31 11.02 -16.06
N ILE A 182 10.43 10.01 -15.95
CA ILE A 182 9.95 9.51 -14.67
C ILE A 182 10.53 8.14 -14.39
N SER A 183 10.34 7.18 -15.31
CA SER A 183 10.70 5.79 -15.03
C SER A 183 12.21 5.59 -14.94
N SER A 184 12.98 6.16 -15.87
CA SER A 184 14.45 6.05 -15.84
C SER A 184 15.04 6.69 -14.59
N LYS A 185 14.59 7.90 -14.21
CA LYS A 185 15.07 8.61 -13.02
C LYS A 185 14.67 7.91 -11.73
N ALA A 186 13.46 7.37 -11.65
CA ALA A 186 13.01 6.59 -10.51
C ALA A 186 13.84 5.30 -10.36
N LEU A 187 14.16 4.61 -11.46
CA LEU A 187 15.03 3.43 -11.44
C LEU A 187 16.47 3.78 -11.03
N ALA A 188 17.05 4.84 -11.59
CA ALA A 188 18.38 5.31 -11.19
C ALA A 188 18.44 5.69 -9.70
N THR A 189 17.39 6.35 -9.19
CA THR A 189 17.26 6.68 -7.77
C THR A 189 17.18 5.41 -6.91
N LEU A 190 16.42 4.40 -7.35
CA LEU A 190 16.35 3.09 -6.66
C LEU A 190 17.70 2.38 -6.63
N GLU A 191 18.43 2.39 -7.74
CA GLU A 191 19.76 1.79 -7.81
C GLU A 191 20.73 2.51 -6.89
N LYS A 192 20.71 3.84 -6.86
CA LYS A 192 21.51 4.64 -5.93
C LYS A 192 21.14 4.36 -4.47
N MET A 193 19.85 4.29 -4.14
CA MET A 193 19.39 3.91 -2.79
C MET A 193 19.83 2.50 -2.41
N LYS A 194 19.77 1.55 -3.35
CA LYS A 194 20.24 0.17 -3.14
C LYS A 194 21.75 0.12 -2.92
N TYR A 195 22.52 0.89 -3.68
CA TYR A 195 23.97 0.99 -3.54
C TYR A 195 24.36 1.64 -2.21
N ASN A 196 23.67 2.72 -1.82
CA ASN A 196 23.92 3.44 -0.57
C ASN A 196 23.32 2.76 0.66
N LYS A 197 22.52 1.70 0.48
CA LYS A 197 21.95 0.95 1.60
C LYS A 197 23.09 0.27 2.34
N THR A 198 23.40 0.76 3.53
CA THR A 198 24.42 0.19 4.40
C THR A 198 24.09 -1.28 4.64
N GLN A 199 24.99 -2.18 4.24
CA GLN A 199 24.89 -3.58 4.62
C GLN A 199 25.23 -3.66 6.10
N LEU A 200 24.20 -3.79 6.94
CA LEU A 200 24.35 -4.09 8.36
C LEU A 200 24.83 -5.54 8.48
N LEU A 201 26.14 -5.73 8.34
CA LEU A 201 26.76 -7.00 8.65
C LEU A 201 26.85 -7.11 10.17
N PRO A 202 26.41 -8.24 10.77
CA PRO A 202 26.64 -8.45 12.19
C PRO A 202 28.14 -8.47 12.46
N LEU A 203 28.55 -7.82 13.56
CA LEU A 203 29.94 -7.83 14.00
C LEU A 203 30.38 -9.28 14.24
N VAL A 204 31.65 -9.58 13.93
CA VAL A 204 32.18 -10.94 14.06
C VAL A 204 32.09 -11.39 15.51
N GLU A 205 32.32 -10.45 16.43
CA GLU A 205 32.24 -10.61 17.88
C GLU A 205 30.84 -11.04 18.31
N ASP A 206 29.79 -10.42 17.78
CA ASP A 206 28.40 -10.75 18.11
C ASP A 206 28.02 -12.15 17.63
N VAL A 207 28.47 -12.53 16.44
CA VAL A 207 28.22 -13.86 15.86
C VAL A 207 28.95 -14.93 16.67
N VAL A 208 30.20 -14.68 17.05
CA VAL A 208 30.99 -15.59 17.89
C VAL A 208 30.34 -15.73 19.26
N THR A 209 29.91 -14.62 19.86
CA THR A 209 29.21 -14.60 21.16
C THR A 209 27.93 -15.43 21.10
N LEU A 210 27.09 -15.24 20.08
CA LEU A 210 25.87 -16.01 19.91
C LEU A 210 26.15 -17.49 19.64
N SER A 211 27.15 -17.83 18.80
CA SER A 211 27.54 -19.23 18.54
C SER A 211 28.02 -19.93 19.82
N ASN A 212 28.82 -19.25 20.63
CA ASN A 212 29.30 -19.78 21.90
C ASN A 212 28.14 -19.98 22.89
N TYR A 213 27.22 -19.03 22.96
CA TYR A 213 26.02 -19.14 23.80
C TYR A 213 25.15 -20.35 23.42
N LEU A 214 24.90 -20.56 22.12
CA LEU A 214 24.13 -21.72 21.64
C LEU A 214 24.82 -23.05 21.97
N LYS A 215 26.15 -23.12 21.86
CA LYS A 215 26.94 -24.30 22.28
C LYS A 215 26.80 -24.58 23.77
N LEU A 216 26.90 -23.56 24.62
CA LEU A 216 26.75 -23.71 26.08
C LEU A 216 25.37 -24.25 26.47
N ILE A 217 24.31 -23.75 25.85
CA ILE A 217 22.95 -24.26 26.07
C ILE A 217 22.83 -25.70 25.58
N SER A 218 23.35 -26.02 24.40
CA SER A 218 23.34 -27.38 23.85
C SER A 218 23.98 -28.38 24.82
N GLU A 219 25.13 -28.03 25.39
CA GLU A 219 25.80 -28.88 26.39
C GLU A 219 24.99 -29.00 27.68
N LYS A 220 24.36 -27.92 28.15
CA LYS A 220 23.54 -27.93 29.36
C LYS A 220 22.33 -28.85 29.20
N ILE A 221 21.63 -28.78 28.06
CA ILE A 221 20.49 -29.65 27.76
C ILE A 221 20.96 -31.11 27.63
N LYS A 222 22.06 -31.38 26.91
CA LYS A 222 22.63 -32.73 26.78
C LYS A 222 23.01 -33.35 28.12
N LYS A 223 23.62 -32.58 29.03
CA LYS A 223 24.02 -33.03 30.37
C LYS A 223 22.83 -33.27 31.30
N SER A 224 21.70 -32.59 31.07
CA SER A 224 20.52 -32.74 31.92
C SER A 224 19.84 -34.10 31.79
N GLY A 225 20.00 -34.82 30.67
CA GLY A 225 19.56 -36.22 30.49
C GLY A 225 18.05 -36.46 30.59
N ILE A 226 17.26 -35.41 30.81
CA ILE A 226 15.80 -35.44 30.99
C ILE A 226 15.17 -34.90 29.70
N CYS A 227 14.03 -35.46 29.30
CA CYS A 227 13.30 -35.04 28.11
C CYS A 227 11.92 -34.53 28.51
N ASN A 228 11.85 -33.24 28.88
CA ASN A 228 10.59 -32.55 29.14
C ASN A 228 10.13 -31.74 27.93
N GLN A 229 8.83 -31.46 27.82
CA GLN A 229 8.24 -30.69 26.72
C GLN A 229 8.87 -29.29 26.58
N GLU A 230 9.21 -28.65 27.69
CA GLU A 230 9.88 -27.33 27.69
C GLU A 230 11.29 -27.40 27.10
N GLN A 231 12.07 -28.44 27.43
CA GLN A 231 13.41 -28.64 26.91
C GLN A 231 13.41 -28.95 25.41
N TYR A 232 12.38 -29.64 24.93
CA TYR A 232 12.19 -29.87 23.49
C TYR A 232 11.92 -28.57 22.73
N VAL A 233 11.08 -27.69 23.28
CA VAL A 233 10.81 -26.35 22.71
C VAL A 233 12.08 -25.48 22.72
N GLU A 234 12.85 -25.53 23.80
CA GLU A 234 14.11 -24.79 23.91
C GLU A 234 15.16 -25.31 22.90
N LEU A 235 15.28 -26.62 22.73
CA LEU A 235 16.16 -27.24 21.75
C LEU A 235 15.76 -26.89 20.32
N SER A 236 14.46 -26.91 19.99
CA SER A 236 13.99 -26.59 18.65
C SER A 236 14.18 -25.11 18.30
N LYS A 237 14.01 -24.18 19.27
CA LYS A 237 14.40 -22.77 19.10
C LYS A 237 15.91 -22.62 18.86
N MET A 238 16.73 -23.40 19.57
CA MET A 238 18.18 -23.37 19.42
C MET A 238 18.62 -23.88 18.04
N CYS A 239 18.10 -25.03 17.59
CA CYS A 239 18.38 -25.56 16.25
C CYS A 239 17.95 -24.58 15.15
N LEU A 240 16.79 -23.92 15.32
CA LEU A 240 16.35 -22.87 14.40
C LEU A 240 17.36 -21.72 14.36
N ALA A 241 17.84 -21.25 15.52
CA ALA A 241 18.85 -20.20 15.60
C ALA A 241 20.19 -20.59 14.95
N GLU A 242 20.65 -21.84 15.13
CA GLU A 242 21.84 -22.38 14.46
C GLU A 242 21.67 -22.45 12.94
N ILE A 243 20.51 -22.90 12.46
CA ILE A 243 20.21 -22.96 11.02
C ILE A 243 20.18 -21.54 10.42
N ILE A 244 19.61 -20.56 11.12
CA ILE A 244 19.61 -19.16 10.69
C ILE A 244 21.04 -18.62 10.63
N LEU A 245 21.86 -18.87 11.66
CA LEU A 245 23.27 -18.46 11.68
C LEU A 245 24.10 -19.11 10.59
N PHE A 246 23.86 -20.40 10.32
CA PHE A 246 24.51 -21.14 9.24
C PHE A 246 24.13 -20.55 7.86
N ASN A 247 22.86 -20.17 7.69
CA ASN A 247 22.33 -19.59 6.45
C ASN A 247 22.47 -18.06 6.36
N ARG A 248 23.17 -17.39 7.28
CA ARG A 248 23.31 -15.92 7.30
C ARG A 248 23.91 -15.30 6.04
N ARG A 249 24.59 -16.10 5.21
CA ARG A 249 25.20 -15.68 3.94
C ARG A 249 24.22 -15.71 2.76
N ARG A 250 23.07 -16.36 2.92
CA ARG A 250 22.02 -16.54 1.90
C ARG A 250 20.70 -15.84 2.27
N SER A 251 20.61 -15.27 3.46
CA SER A 251 19.42 -14.60 4.01
C SER A 251 19.55 -13.09 3.94
#